data_AF-N9Q331-F1
#
_entry.id   AF-N9Q331-F1
#
_cell.length_a   1.000
_cell.length_b   1.000
_cell.length_c   1.000
_cell.angle_alpha   90.00
_cell.angle_beta   90.00
_cell.angle_gamma   90.00
#
_symmetry.space_group_name_H-M   'P 1'
#
loop_
_entity.id
_entity.type
_entity.pdbx_description
1 polymer ?
#
loop_
_entity_poly.entity_id
_entity_poly.type
_entity_poly.pdbx_seq_one_letter_code
_entity_poly.pdbx_strand_id
1 'polypeptide(L)'
;MPFIYNYYNTILWIVFVSKRIKFFISHLAISFFIALIVIGVVFFLWYPAPLAKAVGVTNIFLMMLAIDVIIGPALGLLVYKEGKKTLKMDLTVIIVIQLAALCYGVYSIAQGRPVWIVQNGERFELIRSNDINKEHLDKAKAQYQTPSWFRPQFVAVNAGNTVEERNKNLFQAVTTGISNAMRPELYQAIEMNKQQIQKNAHQLEALNDFNQMHDVEEIIKKYPQADAWLPLSSTSMDMTVLINKEKGEVVKIVDLRPWK
;
A
#
# COMPACT_ATOMS: atom_id res chain seq x y z
N MET A 1 0.30 -35.37 42.80
CA MET A 1 -0.19 -36.36 41.81
C MET A 1 -1.00 -35.82 40.60
N PRO A 2 -1.37 -34.53 40.43
CA PRO A 2 -2.04 -34.09 39.18
C PRO A 2 -1.09 -33.83 38.00
N PHE A 3 0.17 -33.50 38.28
CA PHE A 3 1.14 -33.07 37.24
C PHE A 3 1.57 -34.19 36.29
N ILE A 4 1.67 -35.43 36.78
CA ILE A 4 2.14 -36.58 36.00
C ILE A 4 1.05 -37.05 35.02
N TYR A 5 -0.22 -37.02 35.43
CA TYR A 5 -1.36 -37.46 34.60
C TYR A 5 -1.55 -36.59 33.35
N ASN A 6 -1.27 -35.28 33.48
CA ASN A 6 -1.42 -34.34 32.37
C ASN A 6 -0.32 -34.53 31.31
N TYR A 7 0.91 -34.85 31.74
CA TYR A 7 2.06 -35.08 30.86
C TYR A 7 1.90 -36.33 29.98
N TYR A 8 1.39 -37.43 30.55
CA TYR A 8 1.10 -38.65 29.79
C TYR A 8 -0.02 -38.45 28.78
N ASN A 9 -1.07 -37.69 29.11
CA ASN A 9 -2.13 -37.35 28.17
C ASN A 9 -1.63 -36.47 27.01
N THR A 10 -0.71 -35.52 27.27
CA THR A 10 -0.08 -34.72 26.20
C THR A 10 0.79 -35.57 25.27
N ILE A 11 1.55 -36.53 25.82
CA ILE A 11 2.40 -37.44 25.04
C ILE A 11 1.54 -38.45 24.24
N LEU A 12 0.49 -39.02 24.84
CA LEU A 12 -0.47 -39.90 24.16
C LEU A 12 -1.21 -39.16 23.03
N TRP A 13 -1.59 -37.89 23.21
CA TRP A 13 -2.24 -37.10 22.16
C TRP A 13 -1.37 -36.94 20.91
N ILE A 14 -0.08 -36.66 21.07
CA ILE A 14 0.88 -36.50 19.96
C ILE A 14 1.07 -37.82 19.18
N VAL A 15 0.94 -38.96 19.86
CA VAL A 15 1.09 -40.31 19.30
C VAL A 15 -0.11 -40.72 18.41
N PHE A 16 -1.31 -40.17 18.62
CA PHE A 16 -2.53 -40.55 17.88
C PHE A 16 -2.97 -39.61 16.74
N VAL A 17 -2.23 -38.53 16.47
CA VAL A 17 -2.58 -37.64 15.34
C VAL A 17 -2.28 -38.33 14.00
N SER A 18 -3.32 -38.56 13.20
CA SER A 18 -3.20 -39.16 11.85
C SER A 18 -2.25 -38.36 10.96
N LYS A 19 -1.56 -39.01 10.01
CA LYS A 19 -0.64 -38.31 9.08
C LYS A 19 -1.35 -37.20 8.30
N ARG A 20 -2.64 -37.40 8.02
CA ARG A 20 -3.55 -36.43 7.43
C ARG A 20 -3.62 -35.12 8.24
N ILE A 21 -3.86 -35.23 9.55
CA ILE A 21 -3.95 -34.05 10.42
C ILE A 21 -2.56 -33.43 10.63
N LYS A 22 -1.51 -34.24 10.77
CA LYS A 22 -0.13 -33.72 10.84
C LYS A 22 0.22 -32.88 9.61
N PHE A 23 -0.08 -33.39 8.41
CA PHE A 23 0.11 -32.63 7.17
C PHE A 23 -0.69 -31.33 7.16
N PHE A 24 -1.97 -31.37 7.52
CA PHE A 24 -2.82 -30.18 7.58
C PHE A 24 -2.26 -29.11 8.52
N ILE A 25 -1.90 -29.46 9.76
CA ILE A 25 -1.37 -28.50 10.74
C ILE A 25 -0.03 -27.92 10.26
N SER A 26 0.87 -28.76 9.75
CA SER A 26 2.14 -28.29 9.20
C SER A 26 1.96 -27.36 8.01
N HIS A 27 1.07 -27.70 7.08
CA HIS A 27 0.78 -26.86 5.92
C HIS A 27 0.18 -25.51 6.35
N LEU A 28 -0.84 -25.54 7.22
CA LEU A 28 -1.47 -24.34 7.77
C LEU A 28 -0.45 -23.44 8.48
N ALA A 29 0.44 -23.99 9.30
CA ALA A 29 1.46 -23.23 10.00
C ALA A 29 2.45 -22.56 9.04
N ILE A 30 2.87 -23.26 7.99
CA ILE A 30 3.76 -22.71 6.95
C ILE A 30 3.06 -21.61 6.16
N SER A 31 1.82 -21.84 5.71
CA SER A 31 1.04 -20.83 4.98
C SER A 31 0.81 -19.58 5.83
N PHE A 32 0.50 -19.75 7.12
CA PHE A 32 0.34 -18.63 8.05
C PHE A 32 1.64 -17.84 8.26
N PHE A 33 2.77 -18.53 8.43
CA PHE A 33 4.07 -17.89 8.56
C PHE A 33 4.44 -17.07 7.31
N ILE A 34 4.22 -17.62 6.12
CA ILE A 34 4.42 -16.91 4.86
C ILE A 34 3.50 -15.68 4.78
N ALA A 35 2.22 -15.83 5.15
CA ALA A 35 1.27 -14.73 5.17
C ALA A 35 1.73 -13.57 6.07
N LEU A 36 2.29 -13.86 7.27
CA LEU A 36 2.83 -12.83 8.16
C LEU A 36 4.00 -12.06 7.54
N ILE A 37 4.91 -12.75 6.84
CA ILE A 37 6.01 -12.09 6.13
C ILE A 37 5.46 -11.15 5.06
N VAL A 38 4.51 -11.63 4.25
CA VAL A 38 3.90 -10.84 3.17
C VAL A 38 3.13 -9.64 3.73
N ILE A 39 2.37 -9.81 4.82
CA ILE A 39 1.70 -8.71 5.56
C ILE A 39 2.73 -7.66 5.96
N GLY A 40 3.85 -8.10 6.53
CA GLY A 40 4.95 -7.23 6.95
C GLY A 40 5.50 -6.39 5.79
N VAL A 41 5.80 -7.02 4.66
CA VAL A 41 6.29 -6.33 3.46
C VAL A 41 5.24 -5.34 2.93
N VAL A 42 4.00 -5.78 2.77
CA VAL A 42 2.95 -4.98 2.13
C VAL A 42 2.62 -3.74 2.96
N PHE A 43 2.39 -3.86 4.28
CA PHE A 43 1.90 -2.71 5.06
C PHE A 43 2.99 -1.84 5.71
N PHE A 44 4.23 -2.32 5.88
CA PHE A 44 5.31 -1.50 6.44
C PHE A 44 6.25 -0.90 5.38
N LEU A 45 6.40 -1.58 4.24
CA LEU A 45 7.23 -1.09 3.14
C LEU A 45 6.31 -0.45 2.10
N TRP A 46 5.52 -1.25 1.37
CA TRP A 46 4.85 -0.78 0.16
C TRP A 46 3.65 0.17 0.40
N TYR A 47 2.85 -0.08 1.43
CA TYR A 47 1.60 0.64 1.71
C TYR A 47 1.54 1.13 3.17
N PRO A 48 2.48 1.99 3.60
CA PRO A 48 2.47 2.52 4.96
C PRO A 48 1.17 3.25 5.24
N ALA A 49 0.59 3.08 6.42
CA ALA A 49 -0.64 3.77 6.81
C ALA A 49 -0.47 5.31 6.70
N PRO A 50 -1.46 6.04 6.13
CA PRO A 50 -2.80 5.58 5.72
C PRO A 50 -2.92 5.16 4.23
N LEU A 51 -1.82 4.99 3.50
CA LEU A 51 -1.83 4.82 2.05
C LEU A 51 -2.48 3.52 1.57
N ALA A 52 -2.47 2.46 2.38
CA ALA A 52 -3.22 1.23 2.09
C ALA A 52 -4.71 1.51 1.89
N LYS A 53 -5.28 2.38 2.73
CA LYS A 53 -6.69 2.81 2.64
C LYS A 53 -6.91 3.76 1.47
N ALA A 54 -5.95 4.66 1.20
CA ALA A 54 -6.01 5.59 0.07
C ALA A 54 -6.07 4.86 -1.28
N VAL A 55 -5.32 3.75 -1.41
CA VAL A 55 -5.34 2.91 -2.62
C VAL A 55 -6.48 1.87 -2.60
N GLY A 56 -7.00 1.51 -1.43
CA GLY A 56 -8.05 0.49 -1.29
C GLY A 56 -7.53 -0.95 -1.40
N VAL A 57 -6.24 -1.17 -1.11
CA VAL A 57 -5.56 -2.47 -1.36
C VAL A 57 -5.96 -3.57 -0.36
N THR A 58 -6.41 -3.19 0.84
CA THR A 58 -6.56 -4.09 1.98
C THR A 58 -7.49 -5.27 1.70
N ASN A 59 -8.66 -5.04 1.09
CA ASN A 59 -9.65 -6.10 0.89
C ASN A 59 -9.17 -7.15 -0.13
N ILE A 60 -8.59 -6.70 -1.24
CA ILE A 60 -8.03 -7.57 -2.28
C ILE A 60 -6.88 -8.40 -1.69
N PHE A 61 -6.03 -7.77 -0.89
CA PHE A 61 -4.91 -8.41 -0.23
C PHE A 61 -5.35 -9.47 0.80
N LEU A 62 -6.32 -9.17 1.67
CA LEU A 62 -6.82 -10.13 2.65
C LEU A 62 -7.53 -11.32 1.99
N MET A 63 -8.27 -11.08 0.91
CA MET A 63 -8.90 -12.15 0.13
C MET A 63 -7.85 -13.10 -0.46
N MET A 64 -6.77 -12.56 -1.03
CA MET A 64 -5.64 -13.35 -1.52
C MET A 64 -5.03 -14.22 -0.42
N LEU A 65 -4.73 -13.64 0.75
CA LEU A 65 -4.16 -14.41 1.87
C LEU A 65 -5.10 -15.49 2.40
N ALA A 66 -6.41 -15.24 2.42
CA ALA A 66 -7.39 -16.22 2.88
C ALA A 66 -7.39 -17.48 2.00
N ILE A 67 -7.18 -17.33 0.68
CA ILE A 67 -7.07 -18.47 -0.24
C ILE A 67 -5.88 -19.35 0.16
N ASP A 68 -4.71 -18.76 0.41
CA ASP A 68 -3.50 -19.52 0.74
C ASP A 68 -3.52 -20.09 2.15
N VAL A 69 -3.99 -19.33 3.15
CA VAL A 69 -3.97 -19.77 4.54
C VAL A 69 -5.08 -20.79 4.82
N ILE A 70 -6.23 -20.69 4.16
CA ILE A 70 -7.40 -21.52 4.47
C ILE A 70 -7.64 -22.58 3.40
N ILE A 71 -7.82 -22.17 2.14
CA ILE A 71 -8.28 -23.07 1.07
C ILE A 71 -7.23 -24.13 0.76
N GLY A 72 -5.95 -23.74 0.60
CA GLY A 72 -4.85 -24.67 0.32
C GLY A 72 -4.73 -25.79 1.36
N PRO A 73 -4.54 -25.48 2.66
CA PRO A 73 -4.52 -26.49 3.72
C PRO A 73 -5.81 -27.32 3.80
N ALA A 74 -6.99 -26.71 3.62
CA ALA A 74 -8.27 -27.43 3.63
C ALA A 74 -8.39 -28.45 2.48
N LEU A 75 -7.97 -28.09 1.27
CA LEU A 75 -7.90 -29.03 0.13
C LEU A 75 -6.89 -30.13 0.38
N GLY A 76 -5.72 -29.79 0.93
CA GLY A 76 -4.72 -30.76 1.36
C GLY A 76 -5.29 -31.76 2.36
N LEU A 77 -6.02 -31.27 3.37
CA LEU A 77 -6.74 -32.10 4.33
C LEU A 77 -7.77 -32.99 3.64
N LEU A 78 -8.59 -32.46 2.73
CA LEU A 78 -9.63 -33.22 2.04
C LEU A 78 -9.05 -34.38 1.22
N VAL A 79 -8.00 -34.12 0.45
CA VAL A 79 -7.44 -35.09 -0.51
C VAL A 79 -6.50 -36.10 0.14
N TYR A 80 -5.96 -35.81 1.33
CA TYR A 80 -5.01 -36.68 2.00
C TYR A 80 -5.63 -38.01 2.42
N LYS A 81 -5.21 -39.09 1.75
CA LYS A 81 -5.60 -40.48 2.06
C LYS A 81 -4.38 -41.39 2.01
N GLU A 82 -4.05 -42.02 3.13
CA GLU A 82 -2.92 -42.96 3.21
C GLU A 82 -3.08 -44.12 2.21
N GLY A 83 -1.98 -44.51 1.56
CA GLY A 83 -1.98 -45.56 0.53
C GLY A 83 -2.50 -45.14 -0.85
N LYS A 84 -3.01 -43.91 -1.02
CA LYS A 84 -3.43 -43.40 -2.34
C LYS A 84 -2.21 -43.20 -3.24
N LYS A 85 -2.14 -43.93 -4.36
CA LYS A 85 -1.02 -43.89 -5.32
C LYS A 85 -0.72 -42.48 -5.85
N THR A 86 -1.76 -41.68 -6.09
CA THR A 86 -1.66 -40.31 -6.60
C THR A 86 -1.42 -39.27 -5.52
N LEU A 87 -1.37 -39.63 -4.23
CA LEU A 87 -1.35 -38.66 -3.12
C LEU A 87 -0.24 -37.61 -3.28
N LYS A 88 0.96 -38.04 -3.65
CA LYS A 88 2.10 -37.13 -3.85
C LYS A 88 1.80 -36.12 -4.96
N MET A 89 1.29 -36.59 -6.10
CA MET A 89 0.91 -35.73 -7.22
C MET A 89 -0.17 -34.74 -6.81
N ASP A 90 -1.22 -35.22 -6.14
CA ASP A 90 -2.35 -34.39 -5.71
C ASP A 90 -1.90 -33.25 -4.78
N LEU A 91 -1.09 -33.57 -3.77
CA LEU A 91 -0.54 -32.57 -2.83
C LEU A 91 0.41 -31.61 -3.53
N THR A 92 1.27 -32.09 -4.43
CA THR A 92 2.16 -31.24 -5.22
C THR A 92 1.38 -30.24 -6.06
N VAL A 93 0.33 -30.68 -6.75
CA VAL A 93 -0.52 -29.79 -7.56
C VAL A 93 -1.16 -28.71 -6.69
N ILE A 94 -1.70 -29.07 -5.52
CA ILE A 94 -2.28 -28.10 -4.57
C ILE A 94 -1.23 -27.05 -4.18
N ILE A 95 -0.03 -27.48 -3.75
CA ILE A 95 1.04 -26.58 -3.30
C ILE A 95 1.54 -25.70 -4.45
N VAL A 96 1.70 -26.24 -5.66
CA VAL A 96 2.16 -25.46 -6.83
C VAL A 96 1.15 -24.40 -7.22
N ILE A 97 -0.14 -24.74 -7.27
CA ILE A 97 -1.20 -23.76 -7.57
C ILE A 97 -1.24 -22.67 -6.51
N GLN A 98 -1.11 -23.04 -5.23
CA GLN A 98 -1.09 -22.10 -4.11
C GLN A 98 0.11 -21.14 -4.20
N LEU A 99 1.32 -21.65 -4.45
CA LEU A 99 2.50 -20.81 -4.65
C LEU A 99 2.36 -19.90 -5.88
N ALA A 100 1.78 -20.40 -6.98
CA ALA A 100 1.53 -19.59 -8.17
C ALA A 100 0.53 -18.45 -7.88
N ALA A 101 -0.55 -18.74 -7.14
CA ALA A 101 -1.55 -17.76 -6.73
C ALA A 101 -0.93 -16.68 -5.82
N LEU A 102 -0.16 -17.09 -4.81
CA LEU A 102 0.55 -16.17 -3.92
C LEU A 102 1.54 -15.29 -4.70
N CYS A 103 2.37 -15.86 -5.57
CA CYS A 103 3.34 -15.11 -6.37
C CYS A 103 2.66 -14.09 -7.28
N TYR A 104 1.60 -14.50 -7.98
CA TYR A 104 0.83 -13.59 -8.84
C TYR A 104 0.19 -12.47 -8.03
N GLY A 105 -0.41 -12.80 -6.90
CA GLY A 105 -1.03 -11.83 -6.01
C GLY A 105 -0.01 -10.82 -5.47
N VAL A 106 1.12 -11.28 -4.94
CA VAL A 106 2.22 -10.40 -4.47
C VAL A 106 2.75 -9.52 -5.60
N TYR A 107 2.93 -10.07 -6.81
CA TYR A 107 3.34 -9.29 -7.98
C TYR A 107 2.33 -8.18 -8.32
N SER A 108 1.04 -8.51 -8.33
CA SER A 108 -0.04 -7.54 -8.61
C SER A 108 -0.07 -6.40 -7.58
N ILE A 109 0.04 -6.74 -6.29
CA ILE A 109 0.17 -5.77 -5.20
C ILE A 109 1.43 -4.91 -5.36
N ALA A 110 2.55 -5.50 -5.75
CA ALA A 110 3.79 -4.76 -5.95
C ALA A 110 3.69 -3.72 -7.10
N GLN A 111 2.95 -4.02 -8.18
CA GLN A 111 2.72 -3.08 -9.28
C GLN A 111 1.79 -1.92 -8.88
N GLY A 112 0.81 -2.18 -8.01
CA GLY A 112 -0.13 -1.18 -7.53
C GLY A 112 0.38 -0.33 -6.36
N ARG A 113 1.64 -0.45 -5.95
CA ARG A 113 2.15 0.22 -4.75
C ARG A 113 2.34 1.73 -4.97
N PRO A 114 2.03 2.57 -3.97
CA PRO A 114 2.41 3.98 -3.97
C PRO A 114 3.92 4.13 -4.14
N VAL A 115 4.32 4.99 -5.07
CA VAL A 115 5.73 5.27 -5.36
C VAL A 115 6.07 6.76 -5.26
N TRP A 116 5.13 7.63 -5.61
CA TRP A 116 5.30 9.08 -5.51
C TRP A 116 4.10 9.73 -4.84
N ILE A 117 4.37 10.73 -4.02
CA ILE A 117 3.38 11.70 -3.56
C ILE A 117 3.77 13.04 -4.17
N VAL A 118 3.04 13.44 -5.20
CA VAL A 118 3.47 14.51 -6.10
C VAL A 118 2.68 15.78 -5.82
N GLN A 119 3.35 16.86 -5.45
CA GLN A 119 2.75 18.19 -5.36
C GLN A 119 2.44 18.69 -6.78
N ASN A 120 1.15 18.91 -7.07
CA ASN A 120 0.68 19.36 -8.37
C ASN A 120 -0.37 20.47 -8.20
N GLY A 121 0.05 21.72 -8.37
CA GLY A 121 -0.86 22.86 -8.28
C GLY A 121 -1.35 23.07 -6.84
N GLU A 122 -2.62 22.76 -6.58
CA GLU A 122 -3.33 22.99 -5.31
C GLU A 122 -3.46 21.74 -4.44
N ARG A 123 -2.93 20.60 -4.87
CA ARG A 123 -3.04 19.33 -4.15
C ARG A 123 -1.80 18.47 -4.30
N PHE A 124 -1.74 17.42 -3.52
CA PHE A 124 -0.89 16.27 -3.77
C PHE A 124 -1.66 15.19 -4.52
N GLU A 125 -0.95 14.41 -5.33
CA GLU A 125 -1.49 13.24 -6.02
C GLU A 125 -0.64 12.01 -5.66
N LEU A 126 -1.29 10.93 -5.25
CA LEU A 126 -0.66 9.63 -5.01
C LEU A 126 -0.53 8.90 -6.34
N ILE A 127 0.71 8.61 -6.74
CA ILE A 127 1.02 7.88 -7.97
C ILE A 127 1.49 6.48 -7.62
N ARG A 128 0.88 5.47 -8.24
CA ARG A 128 1.28 4.07 -8.11
C ARG A 128 2.31 3.69 -9.17
N SER A 129 3.05 2.61 -8.95
CA SER A 129 4.12 2.18 -9.87
C SER A 129 3.62 1.90 -11.29
N ASN A 130 2.39 1.44 -11.44
CA ASN A 130 1.75 1.17 -12.73
C ASN A 130 1.07 2.40 -13.37
N ASP A 131 0.96 3.52 -12.65
CA ASP A 131 0.36 4.76 -13.17
C ASP A 131 1.41 5.71 -13.79
N ILE A 132 2.70 5.43 -13.62
CA ILE A 132 3.78 6.27 -14.18
C ILE A 132 3.73 6.21 -15.71
N ASN A 133 3.62 7.39 -16.35
CA ASN A 133 3.79 7.50 -17.79
C ASN A 133 5.27 7.32 -18.16
N LYS A 134 5.53 6.34 -19.03
CA LYS A 134 6.88 5.96 -19.46
C LYS A 134 7.32 6.61 -20.77
N GLU A 135 6.45 7.33 -21.47
CA GLU A 135 6.67 7.89 -22.81
C GLU A 135 7.91 8.79 -22.89
N HIS A 136 8.21 9.52 -21.81
CA HIS A 136 9.32 10.46 -21.73
C HIS A 136 10.21 10.22 -20.50
N LEU A 137 10.22 8.99 -19.98
CA LEU A 137 10.98 8.66 -18.78
C LEU A 137 12.50 8.89 -18.96
N ASP A 138 12.99 8.72 -20.18
CA ASP A 138 14.38 9.00 -20.58
C ASP A 138 14.77 10.48 -20.39
N LYS A 139 13.79 11.40 -20.45
CA LYS A 139 13.99 12.84 -20.23
C LYS A 139 13.94 13.24 -18.77
N ALA A 140 13.49 12.35 -17.87
CA ALA A 140 13.50 12.61 -16.44
C ALA A 140 14.92 12.60 -15.89
N LYS A 141 15.15 13.39 -14.83
CA LYS A 141 16.42 13.32 -14.07
C LYS A 141 16.60 11.89 -13.55
N ALA A 142 17.83 11.38 -13.53
CA ALA A 142 18.13 9.99 -13.18
C ALA A 142 17.47 9.52 -11.87
N GLN A 143 17.42 10.37 -10.85
CA GLN A 143 16.78 10.07 -9.56
C GLN A 143 15.25 9.93 -9.60
N TYR A 144 14.59 10.34 -10.68
CA TYR A 144 13.14 10.23 -10.89
C TYR A 144 12.76 9.17 -11.93
N GLN A 145 13.74 8.56 -12.59
CA GLN A 145 13.50 7.50 -13.57
C GLN A 145 13.07 6.18 -12.91
N THR A 146 13.58 5.92 -11.70
CA THR A 146 13.33 4.68 -10.98
C THR A 146 12.76 4.99 -9.60
N PRO A 147 11.50 4.62 -9.32
CA PRO A 147 10.94 4.82 -8.00
C PRO A 147 11.59 3.87 -6.96
N SER A 148 11.76 4.35 -5.73
CA SER A 148 12.21 3.52 -4.60
C SER A 148 11.31 2.30 -4.41
N TRP A 149 11.89 1.13 -4.14
CA TRP A 149 11.15 -0.11 -3.83
C TRP A 149 10.56 -0.14 -2.42
N PHE A 150 11.03 0.74 -1.54
CA PHE A 150 10.70 0.69 -0.12
C PHE A 150 9.51 1.55 0.23
N ARG A 151 9.61 2.88 0.08
CA ARG A 151 8.56 3.83 0.49
C ARG A 151 8.35 4.87 -0.60
N PRO A 152 7.13 5.44 -0.70
CA PRO A 152 6.88 6.53 -1.63
C PRO A 152 7.69 7.77 -1.24
N GLN A 153 8.11 8.52 -2.25
CA GLN A 153 8.87 9.75 -2.08
C GLN A 153 8.05 10.97 -2.48
N PHE A 154 8.34 12.10 -1.83
CA PHE A 154 7.71 13.38 -2.15
C PHE A 154 8.49 14.09 -3.25
N VAL A 155 7.77 14.57 -4.25
CA VAL A 155 8.29 15.38 -5.36
C VAL A 155 7.28 16.43 -5.73
N ALA A 156 7.66 17.38 -6.57
CA ALA A 156 6.75 18.37 -7.12
C ALA A 156 6.79 18.41 -8.64
N VAL A 157 5.69 18.82 -9.25
CA VAL A 157 5.63 19.13 -10.68
C VAL A 157 6.26 20.50 -10.91
N ASN A 158 7.24 20.55 -11.81
CA ASN A 158 7.64 21.77 -12.47
C ASN A 158 6.61 22.10 -13.56
N ALA A 159 5.75 23.08 -13.30
CA ALA A 159 4.71 23.48 -14.22
C ALA A 159 5.26 24.11 -15.53
N GLY A 160 6.52 24.56 -15.53
CA GLY A 160 7.15 25.32 -16.60
C GLY A 160 7.51 26.73 -16.13
N ASN A 161 8.62 27.26 -16.67
CA ASN A 161 9.13 28.57 -16.32
C ASN A 161 8.42 29.70 -17.10
N THR A 162 7.81 29.38 -18.25
CA THR A 162 7.08 30.33 -19.09
C THR A 162 5.57 30.09 -19.05
N VAL A 163 4.78 31.03 -19.56
CA VAL A 163 3.32 30.85 -19.69
C VAL A 163 3.01 29.81 -20.75
N GLU A 164 3.79 29.78 -21.82
CA GLU A 164 3.66 28.86 -22.94
C GLU A 164 3.90 27.41 -22.49
N GLU A 165 4.95 27.16 -21.69
CA GLU A 165 5.23 25.84 -21.13
C GLU A 165 4.12 25.36 -20.20
N ARG A 166 3.63 26.24 -19.32
CA ARG A 166 2.51 25.95 -18.42
C ARG A 166 1.25 25.60 -19.20
N ASN A 167 0.90 26.40 -20.20
CA ASN A 167 -0.27 26.15 -21.04
C ASN A 167 -0.13 24.85 -21.84
N LYS A 168 1.07 24.55 -22.36
CA LYS A 168 1.35 23.28 -23.05
C LYS A 168 1.14 22.08 -22.12
N ASN A 169 1.70 22.12 -20.91
CA ASN A 169 1.58 21.04 -19.94
C ASN A 169 0.12 20.85 -19.48
N LEU A 170 -0.60 21.94 -19.25
CA LEU A 170 -2.04 21.89 -18.92
C LEU A 170 -2.86 21.31 -20.07
N PHE A 171 -2.65 21.80 -21.30
CA PHE A 171 -3.35 21.32 -22.48
C PHE A 171 -3.09 19.83 -22.73
N GLN A 172 -1.84 19.38 -22.58
CA GLN A 172 -1.49 17.95 -22.70
C GLN A 172 -2.19 17.12 -21.63
N ALA A 173 -2.20 17.57 -20.37
CA ALA A 173 -2.85 16.83 -19.28
C ALA A 173 -4.36 16.69 -19.52
N VAL A 174 -5.03 17.75 -19.98
CA VAL A 174 -6.46 17.74 -20.28
C VAL A 174 -6.77 16.85 -21.49
N THR A 175 -6.00 16.95 -22.58
CA THR A 175 -6.28 16.23 -23.82
C THR A 175 -5.97 14.73 -23.74
N THR A 176 -4.94 14.35 -22.98
CA THR A 176 -4.55 12.95 -22.80
C THR A 176 -5.26 12.28 -21.61
N GLY A 177 -5.79 13.07 -20.67
CA GLY A 177 -6.26 12.59 -19.37
C GLY A 177 -5.12 12.18 -18.42
N ILE A 178 -3.86 12.37 -18.80
CA ILE A 178 -2.70 12.00 -17.99
C ILE A 178 -2.26 13.22 -17.18
N SER A 179 -2.40 13.13 -15.85
CA SER A 179 -1.97 14.19 -14.94
C SER A 179 -0.47 14.48 -15.11
N ASN A 180 -0.07 15.74 -14.96
CA ASN A 180 1.35 16.11 -14.88
C ASN A 180 2.06 15.44 -13.70
N ALA A 181 1.31 15.02 -12.67
CA ALA A 181 1.85 14.22 -11.58
C ALA A 181 2.29 12.81 -12.02
N MET A 182 1.79 12.28 -13.13
CA MET A 182 2.17 10.95 -13.66
C MET A 182 3.39 11.00 -14.59
N ARG A 183 4.01 12.16 -14.77
CA ARG A 183 5.05 12.44 -15.77
C ARG A 183 6.40 12.77 -15.11
N PRO A 184 7.30 11.79 -14.92
CA PRO A 184 8.54 12.00 -14.16
C PRO A 184 9.50 13.02 -14.79
N GLU A 185 9.37 13.29 -16.09
CA GLU A 185 10.15 14.34 -16.75
C GLU A 185 9.83 15.75 -16.24
N LEU A 186 8.68 15.92 -15.59
CA LEU A 186 8.28 17.17 -14.94
C LEU A 186 8.68 17.22 -13.46
N TYR A 187 9.28 16.17 -12.89
CA TYR A 187 9.57 16.14 -11.46
C TYR A 187 10.74 17.04 -11.07
N GLN A 188 10.56 17.70 -9.93
CA GLN A 188 11.59 18.44 -9.21
C GLN A 188 11.50 18.18 -7.71
N ALA A 189 12.54 18.62 -6.99
CA ALA A 189 12.57 18.52 -5.53
C ALA A 189 11.39 19.29 -4.95
N ILE A 190 10.72 18.74 -3.94
CA ILE A 190 9.48 19.31 -3.38
C ILE A 190 9.70 20.73 -2.84
N GLU A 191 10.90 20.99 -2.33
CA GLU A 191 11.37 22.26 -1.79
C GLU A 191 11.27 23.40 -2.82
N MET A 192 11.37 23.08 -4.12
CA MET A 192 11.23 24.05 -5.20
C MET A 192 9.80 24.60 -5.33
N ASN A 193 8.79 23.91 -4.79
CA ASN A 193 7.39 24.33 -4.79
C ASN A 193 6.94 24.93 -3.44
N LYS A 194 7.88 25.34 -2.57
CA LYS A 194 7.56 25.97 -1.28
C LYS A 194 6.50 27.07 -1.38
N GLN A 195 6.68 28.02 -2.31
CA GLN A 195 5.73 29.13 -2.49
C GLN A 195 4.34 28.66 -2.92
N GLN A 196 4.27 27.63 -3.77
CA GLN A 196 3.00 27.07 -4.23
C GLN A 196 2.27 26.34 -3.09
N ILE A 197 3.00 25.56 -2.29
CA ILE A 197 2.48 24.90 -1.08
C ILE A 197 1.92 25.97 -0.12
N GLN A 198 2.69 27.01 0.15
CA GLN A 198 2.29 28.11 1.03
C GLN A 198 1.03 28.82 0.57
N LYS A 199 0.94 29.12 -0.74
CA LYS A 199 -0.18 29.83 -1.32
C LYS A 199 -1.48 29.03 -1.23
N ASN A 200 -1.42 27.72 -1.45
CA ASN A 200 -2.62 26.89 -1.56
C ASN A 200 -3.00 26.18 -0.26
N ALA A 201 -2.13 26.16 0.75
CA ALA A 201 -2.41 25.46 2.00
C ALA A 201 -3.56 26.12 2.77
N HIS A 202 -4.55 25.31 3.12
CA HIS A 202 -5.75 25.68 3.86
C HIS A 202 -5.49 25.70 5.37
N GLN A 203 -6.30 26.47 6.10
CA GLN A 203 -6.30 26.48 7.56
C GLN A 203 -6.84 25.15 8.11
N LEU A 204 -6.29 24.64 9.21
CA LEU A 204 -6.63 23.34 9.78
C LEU A 204 -8.11 23.23 10.17
N GLU A 205 -8.71 24.33 10.61
CA GLU A 205 -10.11 24.40 11.03
C GLU A 205 -11.08 24.00 9.91
N ALA A 206 -10.71 24.25 8.64
CA ALA A 206 -11.51 23.87 7.48
C ALA A 206 -11.67 22.35 7.32
N LEU A 207 -10.84 21.52 7.97
CA LEU A 207 -11.02 20.06 7.96
C LEU A 207 -12.31 19.64 8.69
N ASN A 208 -12.83 20.45 9.61
CA ASN A 208 -14.07 20.18 10.32
C ASN A 208 -15.31 20.24 9.42
N ASP A 209 -15.21 20.85 8.23
CA ASP A 209 -16.30 20.88 7.25
C ASP A 209 -16.54 19.50 6.60
N PHE A 210 -15.54 18.62 6.66
CA PHE A 210 -15.51 17.33 5.98
C PHE A 210 -15.32 16.13 6.92
N ASN A 211 -14.94 16.38 8.18
CA ASN A 211 -14.60 15.37 9.16
C ASN A 211 -15.27 15.67 10.50
N GLN A 212 -15.37 14.66 11.37
CA GLN A 212 -15.84 14.88 12.74
C GLN A 212 -14.79 15.70 13.50
N MET A 213 -15.24 16.74 14.22
CA MET A 213 -14.35 17.66 14.96
C MET A 213 -13.42 16.92 15.93
N HIS A 214 -13.93 15.89 16.60
CA HIS A 214 -13.15 15.07 17.51
C HIS A 214 -11.96 14.35 16.82
N ASP A 215 -12.17 13.79 15.63
CA ASP A 215 -11.13 13.08 14.87
C ASP A 215 -10.04 14.04 14.40
N VAL A 216 -10.44 15.25 13.97
CA VAL A 216 -9.53 16.32 13.54
C VAL A 216 -8.63 16.76 14.69
N GLU A 217 -9.21 17.04 15.87
CA GLU A 217 -8.47 17.44 17.06
C GLU A 217 -7.48 16.36 17.53
N GLU A 218 -7.90 15.09 17.54
CA GLU A 218 -7.04 13.97 17.96
C GLU A 218 -5.82 13.83 17.03
N ILE A 219 -6.03 13.98 15.72
CA ILE A 219 -4.96 13.88 14.72
C ILE A 219 -4.02 15.08 14.78
N ILE A 220 -4.53 16.31 14.82
CA ILE A 220 -3.71 17.53 14.87
C ILE A 220 -2.83 17.53 16.14
N LYS A 221 -3.36 17.07 17.28
CA LYS A 221 -2.60 16.95 18.53
C LYS A 221 -1.37 16.03 18.41
N LYS A 222 -1.40 15.02 17.54
CA LYS A 222 -0.25 14.13 17.27
C LYS A 222 0.84 14.82 16.44
N TYR A 223 0.51 15.91 15.75
CA TYR A 223 1.38 16.61 14.80
C TYR A 223 1.40 18.13 15.06
N PRO A 224 1.91 18.58 16.22
CA PRO A 224 1.88 20.00 16.61
C PRO A 224 2.71 20.93 15.70
N GLN A 225 3.52 20.36 14.80
CA GLN A 225 4.31 21.11 13.82
C GLN A 225 3.50 21.53 12.58
N ALA A 226 2.28 20.99 12.41
CA ALA A 226 1.38 21.35 11.32
C ALA A 226 0.49 22.53 11.72
N ASP A 227 0.38 23.51 10.84
CA ASP A 227 -0.46 24.71 10.97
C ASP A 227 -1.38 24.92 9.74
N ALA A 228 -1.26 24.05 8.73
CA ALA A 228 -2.07 24.08 7.52
C ALA A 228 -2.21 22.68 6.90
N TRP A 229 -3.00 22.57 5.84
CA TRP A 229 -3.16 21.31 5.10
C TRP A 229 -3.38 21.51 3.60
N LEU A 230 -3.13 20.43 2.85
CA LEU A 230 -3.44 20.31 1.42
C LEU A 230 -4.12 18.96 1.14
N PRO A 231 -5.01 18.87 0.14
CA PRO A 231 -5.59 17.60 -0.26
C PRO A 231 -4.55 16.61 -0.80
N LEU A 232 -4.77 15.32 -0.60
CA LEU A 232 -4.10 14.22 -1.29
C LEU A 232 -5.12 13.43 -2.10
N SER A 233 -5.10 13.61 -3.42
CA SER A 233 -5.90 12.79 -4.32
C SER A 233 -5.31 11.39 -4.45
N SER A 234 -6.16 10.37 -4.44
CA SER A 234 -5.79 8.96 -4.58
C SER A 234 -6.88 8.16 -5.30
N THR A 235 -6.61 6.90 -5.61
CA THR A 235 -7.53 6.10 -6.44
C THR A 235 -8.79 5.62 -5.72
N SER A 236 -8.74 5.41 -4.40
CA SER A 236 -9.88 4.89 -3.64
C SER A 236 -10.44 5.91 -2.65
N MET A 237 -9.59 6.66 -1.95
CA MET A 237 -10.06 7.56 -0.90
C MET A 237 -9.09 8.70 -0.61
N ASP A 238 -9.50 9.91 -0.95
CA ASP A 238 -8.64 11.11 -0.89
C ASP A 238 -8.31 11.53 0.53
N MET A 239 -7.03 11.63 0.84
CA MET A 239 -6.49 11.87 2.19
C MET A 239 -6.12 13.34 2.38
N THR A 240 -5.59 13.68 3.55
CA THR A 240 -5.09 15.01 3.87
C THR A 240 -3.58 14.97 4.09
N VAL A 241 -2.86 15.93 3.54
CA VAL A 241 -1.46 16.20 3.86
C VAL A 241 -1.39 17.37 4.82
N LEU A 242 -0.94 17.13 6.05
CA LEU A 242 -0.63 18.16 7.03
C LEU A 242 0.69 18.84 6.65
N ILE A 243 0.68 20.17 6.71
CA ILE A 243 1.74 21.05 6.22
C ILE A 243 2.20 21.96 7.37
N ASN A 244 3.50 22.22 7.43
CA ASN A 244 4.04 23.39 8.11
C ASN A 244 4.14 24.51 7.07
N LYS A 245 3.26 25.49 7.14
CA LYS A 245 3.06 26.54 6.14
C LYS A 245 4.24 27.50 6.12
N GLU A 246 4.78 27.89 7.26
CA GLU A 246 5.98 28.76 7.31
C GLU A 246 7.16 28.13 6.52
N LYS A 247 7.39 26.83 6.70
CA LYS A 247 8.47 26.12 6.01
C LYS A 247 8.09 25.64 4.60
N GLY A 248 6.80 25.45 4.33
CA GLY A 248 6.30 24.81 3.11
C GLY A 248 6.61 23.32 3.06
N GLU A 249 6.69 22.66 4.22
CA GLU A 249 7.14 21.28 4.37
C GLU A 249 5.97 20.35 4.69
N VAL A 250 6.05 19.11 4.21
CA VAL A 250 5.11 18.05 4.56
C VAL A 250 5.41 17.53 5.95
N VAL A 251 4.41 17.59 6.84
CA VAL A 251 4.50 17.02 8.19
C VAL A 251 4.06 15.57 8.19
N LYS A 252 2.85 15.29 7.67
CA LYS A 252 2.28 13.93 7.66
C LYS A 252 1.10 13.79 6.71
N ILE A 253 0.93 12.62 6.10
CA ILE A 253 -0.33 12.21 5.46
C ILE A 253 -1.21 11.54 6.51
N VAL A 254 -2.46 12.00 6.65
CA VAL A 254 -3.41 11.56 7.68
C VAL A 254 -4.73 11.09 7.09
N ASP A 255 -5.43 10.23 7.82
CA ASP A 255 -6.73 9.64 7.46
C ASP A 255 -7.88 10.64 7.73
N LEU A 256 -7.79 11.84 7.15
CA LEU A 256 -8.83 12.87 7.15
C LEU A 256 -9.23 13.19 5.70
N ARG A 257 -10.51 13.48 5.49
CA ARG A 257 -11.05 13.82 4.17
C ARG A 257 -10.83 15.31 3.85
N PRO A 258 -10.35 15.63 2.64
CA PRO A 258 -10.19 17.02 2.19
C PRO A 258 -11.46 17.62 1.58
N TRP A 259 -12.52 16.82 1.40
CA TRP A 259 -13.83 17.19 0.88
C TRP A 259 -14.90 16.17 1.30
N LYS A 260 -16.19 16.46 1.03
CA LYS A 260 -17.31 15.53 1.25
C LYS A 260 -17.33 14.40 0.23
#